data_AF-A0A1B9F7N1-F1
#
_entry.id   AF-A0A1B9F7N1-F1
#
_cell.length_a   1.000
_cell.length_b   1.000
_cell.length_c   1.000
_cell.angle_alpha   90.00
_cell.angle_beta   90.00
_cell.angle_gamma   90.00
#
_symmetry.space_group_name_H-M   'P 1'
#
loop_
_entity.id
_entity.type
_entity.pdbx_description
1 polymer ?
#
loop_
_entity_poly.entity_id
_entity_poly.type
_entity_poly.pdbx_seq_one_letter_code
_entity_poly.pdbx_strand_id
1 'polypeptide(L)' 'MRIEDRAFKFALLVVEVYKYLQSENEYVLAKQLLRSGTSIGANIEEA' A
#
# COMPACT_ATOMS: atom_id res chain seq x y z
N MET A 1 -11.07 -16.97 -0.54
CA MET A 1 -10.41 -15.68 -0.82
C MET A 1 -8.94 -15.97 -0.99
N ARG A 2 -8.40 -15.73 -2.18
CA ARG A 2 -7.00 -16.02 -2.49
C ARG A 2 -6.10 -14.94 -1.88
N ILE A 3 -4.78 -15.14 -1.89
CA ILE A 3 -3.85 -14.19 -1.28
C ILE A 3 -3.71 -12.91 -2.10
N GLU A 4 -3.81 -13.03 -3.42
CA GLU A 4 -3.85 -11.98 -4.43
C GLU A 4 -5.01 -11.01 -4.14
N ASP A 5 -6.22 -11.54 -3.89
CA ASP A 5 -7.40 -10.74 -3.54
C ASP A 5 -7.18 -9.92 -2.26
N ARG A 6 -6.49 -10.50 -1.28
CA ARG A 6 -6.20 -9.84 0.01
C ARG A 6 -5.13 -8.77 -0.17
N ALA A 7 -4.08 -9.05 -0.95
CA ALA A 7 -3.00 -8.13 -1.25
C ALA A 7 -3.51 -6.92 -2.05
N PHE A 8 -4.38 -7.12 -3.03
CA PHE A 8 -4.99 -6.04 -3.79
C PHE A 8 -5.83 -5.11 -2.90
N LYS A 9 -6.69 -5.68 -2.03
CA LYS A 9 -7.47 -4.90 -1.07
C LYS A 9 -6.59 -4.15 -0.08
N PHE A 10 -5.49 -4.76 0.36
CA PHE A 10 -4.51 -4.12 1.24
C PHE A 10 -3.82 -2.94 0.54
N ALA A 11 -3.43 -3.09 -0.74
CA ALA A 11 -2.84 -2.01 -1.51
C ALA A 11 -3.77 -0.79 -1.64
N LEU A 12 -5.08 -1.02 -1.85
CA LEU A 12 -6.07 0.06 -1.85
C LEU A 12 -6.15 0.78 -0.49
N LEU A 13 -6.12 0.03 0.62
CA LEU A 13 -6.08 0.62 1.96
C LEU A 13 -4.81 1.46 2.18
N VAL A 14 -3.65 0.96 1.74
CA VAL A 14 -2.37 1.69 1.83
C VAL A 14 -2.43 3.01 1.06
N VAL A 15 -3.09 3.05 -0.09
CA VAL A 15 -3.29 4.30 -0.86
C VAL A 15 -4.15 5.30 -0.09
N GLU A 16 -5.21 4.87 0.58
CA GLU A 16 -6.03 5.77 1.39
C GLU A 16 -5.27 6.27 2.64
N VAL A 17 -4.50 5.42 3.30
CA VAL A 17 -3.63 5.82 4.41
C VAL A 17 -2.55 6.80 3.94
N TYR A 18 -1.96 6.58 2.77
CA TYR A 18 -1.00 7.51 2.17
C TYR A 18 -1.62 8.90 1.98
N LYS A 19 -2.83 8.99 1.43
CA LYS A 19 -3.53 10.28 1.25
C LYS A 19 -3.82 10.97 2.58
N TYR A 20 -4.24 10.22 3.59
CA TYR A 20 -4.47 10.74 4.94
C TYR A 20 -3.17 11.29 5.55
N LEU A 21 -2.07 10.53 5.50
CA LEU A 21 -0.79 11.00 6.03
C LEU A 21 -0.28 12.24 5.27
N GLN A 22 -0.49 12.32 3.95
CA GLN A 22 -0.20 13.53 3.18
C GLN A 22 -1.01 14.75 3.68
N SER A 23 -2.30 14.58 4.03
CA SER A 23 -3.10 15.69 4.58
C SER A 23 -2.63 16.14 5.96
N GLU A 24 -2.04 15.23 6.74
CA GLU A 24 -1.41 15.51 8.04
C GLU A 24 0.04 16.02 7.92
N ASN A 25 0.51 16.38 6.73
CA ASN A 25 1.87 16.81 6.44
C ASN A 25 2.95 15.75 6.76
N GLU A 26 2.58 14.47 6.80
CA GLU A 26 3.51 13.36 6.93
C GLU A 26 3.93 12.83 5.56
N TYR A 27 5.08 13.28 5.07
CA TYR A 27 5.52 13.01 3.70
C TYR A 27 6.51 11.85 3.58
N VAL A 28 7.40 11.70 4.57
CA VAL A 28 8.51 10.73 4.49
C VAL A 28 8.00 9.32 4.76
N LEU A 29 7.33 9.12 5.90
CA LEU A 29 6.78 7.82 6.28
C LEU A 29 5.64 7.41 5.34
N ALA A 30 4.81 8.35 4.88
CA ALA A 30 3.76 8.06 3.91
C ALA A 30 4.32 7.48 2.60
N LYS A 31 5.38 8.08 2.05
CA LYS A 31 6.04 7.55 0.84
C LYS A 31 6.66 6.18 1.08
N GLN A 32 7.28 5.96 2.23
CA GLN A 32 7.84 4.66 2.60
C GLN A 32 6.76 3.58 2.70
N LEU A 33 5.65 3.89 3.38
CA LEU A 33 4.49 3.01 3.52
C LEU A 33 3.83 2.70 2.19
N LEU A 34 3.62 3.71 1.33
CA LEU A 34 3.04 3.52 0.01
C LEU A 34 3.85 2.51 -0.80
N ARG A 35 5.18 2.68 -0.84
CA ARG A 35 6.07 1.80 -1.60
C ARG A 35 6.09 0.38 -1.05
N SER A 36 6.29 0.20 0.25
CA SER A 36 6.39 -1.14 0.85
C SER A 36 5.04 -1.87 0.87
N GLY A 37 3.94 -1.13 1.06
CA GLY A 37 2.61 -1.69 1.10
C GLY A 37 2.09 -2.15 -0.26
N THR A 38 2.37 -1.41 -1.34
CA THR A 38 1.98 -1.83 -2.70
C THR A 38 2.91 -2.89 -3.29
N SER A 39 4.19 -2.95 -2.88
CA SER A 39 5.11 -3.98 -3.34
C SER A 39 4.73 -5.40 -2.93
N ILE A 40 3.91 -5.57 -1.89
CA ILE A 40 3.40 -6.90 -1.50
C ILE A 40 2.58 -7.52 -2.63
N GLY A 41 1.66 -6.74 -3.23
CA GLY A 41 0.87 -7.21 -4.36
C GLY A 41 1.74 -7.47 -5.59
N ALA A 42 2.68 -6.58 -5.90
CA ALA A 42 3.60 -6.76 -7.02
C ALA A 42 4.43 -8.04 -6.89
N ASN A 43 5.01 -8.30 -5.71
CA ASN A 43 5.79 -9.52 -5.47
C ASN A 43 4.97 -10.81 -5.55
N ILE A 44 3.66 -10.75 -5.26
CA ILE A 44 2.77 -11.90 -5.40
C ILE A 44 2.43 -12.16 -6.87
N GLU A 45 2.26 -11.11 -7.68
CA GLU A 45 2.00 -11.23 -9.13
C GLU A 45 3.24 -11.67 -9.93
N GLU A 46 4.44 -11.38 -9.42
CA GLU A 46 5.72 -11.80 -10.03
C GLU A 46 6.11 -13.26 -9.74
N ALA A 47 5.49 -13.89 -8.74
CA ALA A 47 5.80 -15.25 -8.27
C ALA A 47 4.94 -16.33 -8.93
#